data_AF-A0A3B9NUX0-F1
#
_entry.id   AF-A0A3B9NUX0-F1
#
_cell.length_a   1.000
_cell.length_b   1.000
_cell.length_c   1.000
_cell.angle_alpha   90.00
_cell.angle_beta   90.00
_cell.angle_gamma   90.00
#
_symmetry.space_group_name_H-M   'P 1'
#
loop_
_entity.id
_entity.type
_entity.pdbx_description
1 polymer ?
#
loop_
_entity_poly.entity_id
_entity_poly.type
_entity_poly.pdbx_seq_one_letter_code
_entity_poly.pdbx_strand_id
1 'polypeptide(L)' 'QTKTSLVIGRKSVFFDPETPVGERNLSTATKQLANHEVKIIDDAGHHLMIDQPLSTIETLLTLTAGSAEGPDQR' A
#
# COMPACT_ATOMS: atom_id res chain seq x y z
N GLN A 1 10.79 -10.11 -12.05
CA GLN A 1 9.68 -9.15 -12.09
C GLN A 1 9.83 -8.22 -10.89
N THR A 2 9.65 -6.91 -11.06
CA THR A 2 9.74 -5.95 -9.94
C THR A 2 8.66 -6.27 -8.91
N LYS A 3 9.04 -6.32 -7.63
CA LYS A 3 8.10 -6.41 -6.51
C LYS A 3 7.43 -5.05 -6.34
N THR A 4 6.12 -5.00 -6.52
CA THR A 4 5.31 -3.78 -6.41
C THR A 4 4.30 -3.98 -5.30
N SER A 5 4.34 -3.09 -4.33
CA SER A 5 3.37 -3.03 -3.22
C SER A 5 2.49 -1.80 -3.37
N LEU A 6 1.25 -1.92 -2.91
CA LEU A 6 0.27 -0.83 -2.89
C LEU A 6 0.03 -0.40 -1.44
N VAL A 7 0.13 0.90 -1.17
CA VAL A 7 -0.22 1.48 0.13
C VAL A 7 -1.39 2.43 -0.06
N ILE A 8 -2.47 2.23 0.69
CA ILE A 8 -3.70 3.02 0.61
C ILE A 8 -4.22 3.41 2.00
N GLY A 9 -4.99 4.50 2.07
CA GLY A 9 -5.73 4.85 3.27
C GLY A 9 -7.10 4.15 3.29
N ARG A 10 -7.51 3.66 4.46
CA ARG A 10 -8.82 2.99 4.66
C ARG A 10 -10.00 3.90 4.32
N LYS A 11 -9.87 5.20 4.57
CA LYS A 11 -10.89 6.23 4.33
C LYS A 11 -10.70 6.92 2.98
N SER A 12 -9.87 6.37 2.10
CA SER A 12 -9.62 6.94 0.78
C SER A 12 -10.87 6.84 -0.08
N VAL A 13 -11.36 7.97 -0.58
CA VAL A 13 -12.52 8.04 -1.49
C VAL A 13 -12.33 7.21 -2.78
N PHE A 14 -11.10 6.83 -3.12
CA PHE A 14 -10.80 6.00 -4.29
C PHE A 14 -10.81 4.49 -4.00
N PHE A 15 -10.64 4.08 -2.74
CA PHE A 15 -10.45 2.68 -2.34
C PHE A 15 -11.37 2.26 -1.17
N ASP A 16 -12.38 3.07 -0.88
CA ASP A 16 -13.37 2.77 0.15
C ASP A 16 -14.13 1.48 -0.20
N PRO A 17 -13.94 0.39 0.58
CA PRO A 17 -14.57 -0.90 0.30
C PRO A 17 -16.08 -0.88 0.51
N GLU A 18 -16.63 0.14 1.16
CA GLU A 18 -18.09 0.30 1.33
C GLU A 18 -18.75 0.88 0.07
N THR A 19 -17.97 1.30 -0.92
CA THR A 19 -18.46 1.79 -2.21
C THR A 19 -18.15 0.80 -3.34
N PRO A 20 -19.08 0.56 -4.29
CA PRO A 20 -18.82 -0.31 -5.43
C PRO A 20 -17.62 0.13 -6.29
N VAL A 21 -17.38 1.44 -6.35
CA VAL A 21 -16.24 2.02 -7.09
C VAL A 21 -14.93 1.76 -6.36
N GLY A 22 -14.88 1.98 -5.04
CA GLY A 22 -13.69 1.74 -4.25
C GLY A 22 -13.31 0.25 -4.19
N GLU A 23 -14.29 -0.65 -4.05
CA GLU A 23 -14.08 -2.09 -4.14
C GLU A 23 -13.49 -2.49 -5.50
N ARG A 24 -14.08 -1.99 -6.60
CA ARG A 24 -13.60 -2.27 -7.96
C ARG A 24 -12.17 -1.76 -8.15
N ASN A 25 -11.87 -0.55 -7.70
CA ASN A 25 -10.54 0.04 -7.80
C ASN A 25 -9.51 -0.78 -7.02
N LEU A 26 -9.84 -1.20 -5.79
CA LEU A 26 -8.96 -2.04 -4.98
C LEU A 26 -8.71 -3.41 -5.64
N SER A 27 -9.76 -4.04 -6.16
CA SER A 27 -9.66 -5.31 -6.88
C SER A 27 -8.75 -5.19 -8.12
N THR A 28 -8.95 -4.15 -8.93
CA THR A 28 -8.14 -3.90 -10.13
C THR A 28 -6.69 -3.60 -9.77
N ALA A 29 -6.44 -2.70 -8.80
CA ALA A 29 -5.08 -2.34 -8.40
C ALA A 29 -4.33 -3.54 -7.79
N THR A 30 -5.01 -4.38 -7.00
CA THR A 30 -4.41 -5.59 -6.44
C THR A 30 -4.06 -6.60 -7.53
N LYS A 31 -4.94 -6.82 -8.50
CA LYS A 31 -4.69 -7.78 -9.60
C LYS A 31 -3.63 -7.33 -10.60
N GLN A 32 -3.53 -6.02 -10.86
CA GLN A 32 -2.70 -5.50 -11.95
C GLN A 32 -1.39 -4.86 -11.49
N LEU A 33 -1.36 -4.30 -10.28
CA LEU A 33 -0.23 -3.50 -9.80
C LEU A 33 0.47 -4.14 -8.60
N ALA A 34 -0.28 -4.59 -7.59
CA ALA A 34 0.28 -5.08 -6.34
C ALA A 34 0.62 -6.59 -6.37
N ASN A 35 1.71 -6.95 -7.04
CA ASN A 35 2.16 -8.35 -7.10
C ASN A 35 2.93 -8.83 -5.85
N HIS A 36 3.08 -7.98 -4.83
CA HIS A 36 3.78 -8.30 -3.58
C HIS A 36 2.88 -8.13 -2.35
N GLU A 37 2.55 -6.90 -1.96
CA GLU A 37 1.73 -6.63 -0.77
C GLU A 37 0.75 -5.48 -0.99
N VAL A 38 -0.37 -5.52 -0.28
CA VAL A 38 -1.28 -4.38 -0.09
C VAL A 38 -1.26 -4.00 1.38
N LYS A 39 -0.91 -2.75 1.68
CA LYS A 39 -0.93 -2.18 3.03
C LYS A 39 -2.02 -1.13 3.14
N ILE A 40 -2.80 -1.20 4.21
CA ILE A 40 -3.90 -0.28 4.46
C ILE A 40 -3.58 0.48 5.75
N ILE A 41 -3.68 1.81 5.69
CA ILE A 41 -3.50 2.70 6.84
C ILE A 41 -4.89 3.13 7.32
N ASP A 42 -5.28 2.67 8.51
CA ASP A 42 -6.69 2.70 8.95
C ASP A 42 -7.25 4.11 9.21
N ASP A 43 -6.42 5.08 9.63
CA ASP A 43 -6.86 6.45 9.91
C ASP A 43 -6.37 7.47 8.87
N ALA A 44 -6.31 7.05 7.60
CA ALA A 44 -5.92 7.92 6.48
C ALA A 44 -6.93 7.91 5.32
N GLY A 45 -7.11 9.06 4.70
CA GLY A 45 -7.83 9.26 3.45
C GLY A 45 -6.93 9.09 2.22
N HIS A 46 -7.11 9.95 1.22
CA HIS A 46 -6.29 9.92 0.01
C HIS A 46 -4.84 10.38 0.25
N HIS A 47 -4.65 11.39 1.11
CA HIS A 47 -3.36 12.03 1.34
C HIS A 47 -2.62 11.41 2.54
N LEU A 48 -2.15 10.18 2.37
CA LEU A 48 -1.48 9.38 3.43
C LEU A 48 -0.40 10.14 4.22
N MET A 49 0.47 10.86 3.50
CA MET A 49 1.59 11.61 4.09
C MET A 49 1.15 12.84 4.90
N ILE A 50 -0.10 13.27 4.75
CA ILE A 50 -0.69 14.37 5.52
C ILE A 50 -1.50 13.80 6.69
N ASP A 51 -2.36 12.82 6.41
CA ASP A 51 -3.28 12.27 7.40
C ASP A 51 -2.55 11.42 8.45
N GLN A 52 -1.59 10.60 8.02
CA GLN A 52 -0.85 9.64 8.86
C GLN A 52 0.64 9.56 8.46
N PRO A 53 1.41 10.65 8.64
CA PRO A 53 2.80 10.72 8.18
C PRO A 53 3.68 9.61 8.76
N LEU A 54 3.62 9.39 10.08
CA LEU A 54 4.47 8.40 10.76
C LEU A 54 4.15 6.98 10.32
N SER A 55 2.88 6.58 10.39
CA SER A 55 2.42 5.25 9.95
C SER A 55 2.75 4.99 8.48
N THR A 56 2.66 6.02 7.63
CA THR A 56 3.03 5.93 6.22
C THR A 56 4.54 5.69 6.05
N ILE A 57 5.38 6.46 6.74
CA ILE A 57 6.84 6.31 6.70
C ILE A 57 7.25 4.91 7.20
N GLU A 58 6.73 4.47 8.34
CA GLU A 58 7.03 3.15 8.91
C GLU A 58 6.63 2.02 7.95
N THR A 59 5.47 2.14 7.31
CA THR A 59 5.02 1.17 6.30
C THR A 59 5.98 1.12 5.12
N LEU A 60 6.41 2.27 4.59
CA LEU A 60 7.34 2.34 3.47
C LEU A 60 8.73 1.81 3.83
N LEU A 61 9.24 2.10 5.03
CA LEU A 61 10.49 1.54 5.52
C LEU A 61 10.41 0.02 5.65
N THR A 62 9.32 -0.52 6.18
CA THR A 62 9.11 -1.97 6.29
C THR A 62 9.10 -2.66 4.92
N LEU A 63 8.41 -2.08 3.95
CA LEU A 63 8.33 -2.61 2.58
C LEU A 63 9.69 -2.63 1.86
N THR A 64 10.51 -1.61 2.12
CA THR A 64 11.85 -1.50 1.52
C THR A 64 12.87 -2.40 2.22
N ALA A 65 12.78 -2.58 3.55
CA ALA A 65 13.62 -3.51 4.29
C ALA A 65 13.46 -4.97 3.81
N GLY A 66 12.22 -5.44 3.63
CA GLY A 66 11.95 -6.78 3.07
C GLY A 66 12.32 -6.95 1.58
N SER A 67 12.68 -5.85 0.92
CA SER A 67 13.19 -5.85 -0.46
C SER A 67 14.72 -5.74 -0.55
N ALA A 68 15.38 -5.34 0.54
CA ALA A 68 16.83 -5.15 0.61
C ALA A 68 17.62 -6.44 0.90
N GLU A 69 16.94 -7.54 1.23
CA GLU A 69 17.53 -8.88 1.30
C GLU A 69 17.77 -9.45 -0.12
N GLY A 70 18.72 -8.84 -0.84
CA GLY A 70 19.49 -9.48 -1.92
C GLY A 70 20.65 -10.30 -1.34
N PRO A 71 21.29 -11.19 -2.12
CA PRO A 71 22.06 -12.29 -1.56
C PRO A 71 23.25 -11.77 -0.76
N ASP A 72 23.24 -12.00 0.56
CA ASP A 72 24.42 -11.92 1.39
C ASP A 72 25.30 -13.13 1.03
N GLN A 73 26.04 -13.01 -0.08
CA GLN A 73 27.14 -13.91 -0.41
C GLN A 73 28.37 -13.45 0.35
N ARG A 74 28.59 -14.05 1.51
CA ARG A 74 29.93 -14.22 2.08
C ARG A 74 30.31 -15.69 2.07
#